data_AF-A0A1V4VRH3-F1
#
_entry.id   AF-A0A1V4VRH3-F1
#
_cell.length_a   1.000
_cell.length_b   1.000
_cell.length_c   1.000
_cell.angle_alpha   90.00
_cell.angle_beta   90.00
_cell.angle_gamma   90.00
#
_symmetry.space_group_name_H-M   'P 1'
#
loop_
_entity.id
_entity.type
_entity.pdbx_description
1 polymer ?
#
loop_
_entity_poly.entity_id
_entity_poly.type
_entity_poly.pdbx_seq_one_letter_code
_entity_poly.pdbx_strand_id
1 'polypeptide(L)'
;MEKAIKDAYKRLISPAVARDIRNELTEKAEVQAIKIFSKNLRSLLLQPPVRGKVVLGIDPAYRTGCKWSVIDTTGKFFDAGVIYPTPPLKKVRESEEVLSGLVGKYGVNAIVIGNGTASRETEVFVADFIKSYKKPGLSYTIVSEAGASVYSASKLAKKEFPGLDVSERGAVSIARRIQDPLSELVKIEPRAVGVGQYQHDLSPKHLAIYYKSCIERQRPPPW
;
A
#
# COMPACT_ATOMS: atom_id res chain seq x y z
N MET A 1 -63.43 -7.65 0.23
CA MET A 1 -62.34 -8.64 0.38
C MET A 1 -61.21 -8.41 -0.62
N GLU A 2 -61.46 -8.34 -1.94
CA GLU A 2 -60.41 -8.12 -2.95
C GLU A 2 -59.56 -6.86 -2.75
N LYS A 3 -60.17 -5.72 -2.38
CA LYS A 3 -59.43 -4.48 -2.11
C LYS A 3 -58.42 -4.65 -0.95
N ALA A 4 -58.81 -5.38 0.10
CA ALA A 4 -57.93 -5.65 1.23
C ALA A 4 -56.78 -6.60 0.85
N ILE A 5 -57.05 -7.61 0.01
CA ILE A 5 -56.01 -8.53 -0.51
C ILE A 5 -55.00 -7.75 -1.38
N LYS A 6 -55.47 -6.89 -2.28
CA LYS A 6 -54.61 -6.07 -3.14
C LYS A 6 -53.76 -5.08 -2.33
N ASP A 7 -54.33 -4.44 -1.30
CA ASP A 7 -53.58 -3.55 -0.41
C ASP A 7 -52.49 -4.31 0.36
N ALA A 8 -52.86 -5.43 1.00
CA ALA A 8 -51.93 -6.25 1.78
C ALA A 8 -50.77 -6.76 0.91
N TYR A 9 -51.05 -7.22 -0.30
CA TYR A 9 -49.99 -7.66 -1.23
C TYR A 9 -49.07 -6.51 -1.63
N LYS A 10 -49.62 -5.38 -2.07
CA LYS A 10 -48.82 -4.25 -2.60
C LYS A 10 -48.01 -3.54 -1.51
N ARG A 11 -48.59 -3.36 -0.33
CA ARG A 11 -47.99 -2.55 0.74
C ARG A 11 -47.10 -3.36 1.68
N LEU A 12 -47.39 -4.65 1.89
CA LEU A 12 -46.72 -5.46 2.90
C LEU A 12 -45.93 -6.61 2.27
N ILE A 13 -46.61 -7.51 1.54
CA ILE A 13 -45.99 -8.76 1.07
C ILE A 13 -44.92 -8.49 0.01
N SER A 14 -45.26 -7.77 -1.06
CA SER A 14 -44.33 -7.51 -2.15
C SER A 14 -43.07 -6.73 -1.70
N PRO A 15 -43.17 -5.66 -0.88
CA PRO A 15 -41.98 -4.98 -0.34
C PRO A 15 -41.18 -5.81 0.66
N ALA A 16 -41.81 -6.71 1.43
CA ALA A 16 -41.10 -7.64 2.32
C ALA A 16 -40.28 -8.64 1.50
N VAL A 17 -40.92 -9.36 0.56
CA VAL A 17 -40.25 -10.33 -0.31
C VAL A 17 -39.14 -9.67 -1.12
N ALA A 18 -39.37 -8.47 -1.66
CA ALA A 18 -38.33 -7.74 -2.40
C ALA A 18 -37.13 -7.34 -1.51
N ARG A 19 -37.36 -7.03 -0.22
CA ARG A 19 -36.27 -6.77 0.74
C ARG A 19 -35.52 -8.05 1.06
N ASP A 20 -36.21 -9.16 1.28
CA ASP A 20 -35.57 -10.43 1.61
C ASP A 20 -34.69 -10.92 0.45
N ILE A 21 -35.19 -10.87 -0.79
CA ILE A 21 -34.40 -11.20 -1.99
C ILE A 21 -33.20 -10.27 -2.14
N ARG A 22 -33.36 -8.95 -1.92
CA ARG A 22 -32.23 -8.01 -1.99
C ARG A 22 -31.19 -8.31 -0.93
N ASN A 23 -31.61 -8.58 0.31
CA ASN A 23 -30.70 -8.92 1.41
C ASN A 23 -29.91 -10.18 1.07
N GLU A 24 -30.58 -11.23 0.56
CA GLU A 24 -29.91 -12.47 0.15
C GLU A 24 -28.90 -12.24 -0.97
N LEU A 25 -29.27 -11.45 -2.00
CA LEU A 25 -28.37 -11.10 -3.10
C LEU A 25 -27.18 -10.26 -2.64
N THR A 26 -27.40 -9.29 -1.74
CA THR A 26 -26.35 -8.47 -1.13
C THR A 26 -25.40 -9.34 -0.33
N GLU A 27 -25.89 -10.24 0.52
CA GLU A 27 -25.06 -11.14 1.31
C GLU A 27 -24.20 -12.05 0.41
N LYS A 28 -24.78 -12.62 -0.65
CA LYS A 28 -24.02 -13.41 -1.65
C LYS A 28 -22.92 -12.58 -2.32
N ALA A 29 -23.22 -11.33 -2.68
CA ALA A 29 -22.26 -10.43 -3.30
C ALA A 29 -21.12 -10.06 -2.33
N GLU A 30 -21.44 -9.75 -1.07
CA GLU A 30 -20.45 -9.45 -0.03
C GLU A 30 -19.51 -10.65 0.19
N VAL A 31 -20.06 -11.86 0.34
CA VAL A 31 -19.26 -13.09 0.53
C VAL A 31 -18.29 -13.31 -0.62
N GLN A 32 -18.74 -13.12 -1.86
CA GLN A 32 -17.88 -13.26 -3.03
C GLN A 32 -16.80 -12.17 -3.10
N ALA A 33 -17.15 -10.92 -2.81
CA ALA A 33 -16.20 -9.81 -2.76
C ALA A 33 -15.10 -10.05 -1.71
N ILE A 34 -15.49 -10.47 -0.50
CA ILE A 34 -14.58 -10.81 0.58
C ILE A 34 -13.62 -11.93 0.18
N LYS A 35 -14.10 -12.96 -0.53
CA LYS A 35 -13.27 -14.07 -0.99
C LYS A 35 -12.17 -13.56 -1.94
N ILE A 36 -12.51 -12.66 -2.86
CA ILE A 36 -11.55 -12.04 -3.79
C ILE A 36 -10.56 -11.16 -3.02
N PHE A 37 -11.04 -10.33 -2.11
CA PHE A 37 -10.23 -9.42 -1.29
C PHE A 37 -9.25 -10.18 -0.40
N SER A 38 -9.69 -11.28 0.21
CA SER A 38 -8.86 -12.18 1.01
C SER A 38 -7.75 -12.82 0.16
N LYS A 39 -8.07 -13.22 -1.07
CA LYS A 39 -7.08 -13.77 -2.02
C LYS A 39 -6.04 -12.71 -2.41
N ASN A 40 -6.48 -11.49 -2.71
CA ASN A 40 -5.60 -10.38 -3.07
C ASN A 40 -4.69 -10.00 -1.90
N LEU A 41 -5.25 -9.85 -0.69
CA LEU A 41 -4.49 -9.60 0.52
C LEU A 41 -3.42 -10.67 0.73
N ARG A 42 -3.81 -11.95 0.66
CA ARG A 42 -2.87 -13.07 0.82
C ARG A 42 -1.74 -12.99 -0.20
N SER A 43 -2.04 -12.63 -1.45
CA SER A 43 -1.01 -12.46 -2.47
C SER A 43 -0.06 -11.31 -2.20
N LEU A 44 -0.52 -10.24 -1.55
CA LEU A 44 0.33 -9.11 -1.13
C LEU A 44 1.20 -9.48 0.07
N LEU A 45 0.61 -10.15 1.07
CA LEU A 45 1.31 -10.56 2.29
C LEU A 45 2.39 -11.62 2.04
N LEU A 46 2.17 -12.53 1.09
CA LEU A 46 3.08 -13.64 0.77
C LEU A 46 4.07 -13.32 -0.36
N GLN A 47 4.29 -12.04 -0.67
CA GLN A 47 5.33 -11.68 -1.62
C GLN A 47 6.70 -12.11 -1.05
N PRO A 48 7.58 -12.73 -1.88
CA PRO A 48 8.91 -13.13 -1.42
C PRO A 48 9.72 -11.93 -0.92
N PRO A 49 10.32 -12.00 0.28
CA PRO A 49 11.14 -10.92 0.83
C PRO A 49 12.50 -10.81 0.11
N VAL A 50 12.96 -9.58 -0.11
CA VAL A 50 14.29 -9.27 -0.64
C VAL A 50 15.23 -8.87 0.50
N ARG A 51 16.09 -9.80 0.91
CA ARG A 51 16.99 -9.61 2.07
C ARG A 51 18.38 -9.14 1.64
N GLY A 52 19.10 -8.51 2.58
CA GLY A 52 20.52 -8.19 2.41
C GLY A 52 20.81 -7.05 1.44
N LYS A 53 19.82 -6.20 1.14
CA LYS A 53 19.96 -5.03 0.27
C LYS A 53 19.71 -3.76 1.06
N VAL A 54 20.59 -2.77 0.89
CA VAL A 54 20.31 -1.38 1.29
C VAL A 54 19.33 -0.81 0.28
N VAL A 55 18.21 -0.30 0.76
CA VAL A 55 17.07 0.09 -0.07
C VAL A 55 16.86 1.60 0.00
N LEU A 56 16.71 2.23 -1.16
CA LEU A 56 16.19 3.59 -1.30
C LEU A 56 14.72 3.49 -1.71
N GLY A 57 13.79 3.82 -0.81
CA GLY A 57 12.37 3.94 -1.14
C GLY A 57 12.03 5.34 -1.63
N ILE A 58 11.17 5.42 -2.65
CA ILE A 58 10.66 6.66 -3.23
C ILE A 58 9.14 6.59 -3.24
N ASP A 59 8.50 7.56 -2.60
CA ASP A 59 7.07 7.85 -2.62
C ASP A 59 6.78 8.95 -3.67
N PRO A 60 6.29 8.59 -4.87
CA PRO A 60 6.13 9.53 -5.97
C PRO A 60 5.10 10.62 -5.69
N ALA A 61 5.39 11.84 -6.13
CA ALA A 61 4.37 12.89 -6.24
C ALA A 61 4.83 14.01 -7.18
N TYR A 62 3.86 14.71 -7.78
CA TYR A 62 4.11 15.88 -8.64
C TYR A 62 4.47 17.13 -7.82
N ARG A 63 3.46 17.84 -7.28
CA ARG A 63 3.62 19.17 -6.67
C ARG A 63 4.40 19.14 -5.36
N THR A 64 4.18 18.13 -4.53
CA THR A 64 4.80 17.99 -3.21
C THR A 64 6.21 17.37 -3.27
N GLY A 65 6.65 16.94 -4.45
CA GLY A 65 7.91 16.24 -4.63
C GLY A 65 7.86 14.77 -4.24
N CYS A 66 8.80 14.00 -4.79
CA CYS A 66 8.98 12.60 -4.48
C CYS A 66 9.74 12.51 -3.15
N LYS A 67 9.11 11.94 -2.12
CA LYS A 67 9.76 11.73 -0.82
C LYS A 67 10.64 10.50 -0.97
N TRP A 68 11.86 10.56 -0.44
CA TRP A 68 12.76 9.42 -0.43
C TRP A 68 13.14 9.04 0.99
N SER A 69 13.48 7.77 1.18
CA SER A 69 14.06 7.29 2.43
C SER A 69 15.07 6.19 2.16
N VAL A 70 16.12 6.11 2.97
CA VAL A 70 17.11 5.04 2.90
C VAL A 70 16.98 4.16 4.13
N ILE A 71 16.93 2.85 3.91
CA ILE A 71 16.97 1.84 4.96
C ILE A 71 18.12 0.85 4.72
N ASP A 72 18.69 0.36 5.82
CA ASP A 72 19.73 -0.66 5.77
C ASP A 72 19.18 -2.05 5.47
N THR A 73 20.06 -3.05 5.46
CA THR A 73 19.69 -4.46 5.18
C THR A 73 18.73 -5.09 6.19
N THR A 74 18.53 -4.48 7.37
CA THR A 74 17.64 -4.92 8.44
C THR A 74 16.33 -4.12 8.49
N GLY A 75 16.20 -3.07 7.66
CA GLY A 75 15.08 -2.15 7.67
C GLY A 75 15.23 -0.99 8.66
N LYS A 76 16.44 -0.80 9.23
CA LYS A 76 16.77 0.36 10.05
C LYS A 76 16.84 1.60 9.16
N PHE A 77 16.16 2.66 9.59
CA PHE A 77 16.17 3.96 8.92
C PHE A 77 17.55 4.62 9.00
N PHE A 78 18.00 5.17 7.88
CA PHE A 78 19.20 6.02 7.81
C PHE A 78 18.85 7.48 7.61
N ASP A 79 18.07 7.80 6.58
CA ASP A 79 17.90 9.19 6.13
C ASP A 79 16.65 9.34 5.26
N ALA A 80 16.12 10.56 5.18
CA ALA A 80 14.96 10.90 4.36
C ALA A 80 15.08 12.31 3.79
N GLY A 81 14.27 12.58 2.76
CA GLY A 81 14.13 13.93 2.22
C GLY A 81 13.19 13.95 1.03
N VAL A 82 13.30 15.02 0.24
CA VAL A 82 12.43 15.26 -0.92
C VAL A 82 13.28 15.62 -2.13
N ILE A 83 12.92 15.05 -3.29
CA ILE A 83 13.44 15.43 -4.60
C ILE A 83 12.28 15.83 -5.52
N TYR A 84 12.58 16.57 -6.59
CA TYR A 84 11.56 17.10 -7.50
C TYR A 84 11.82 16.73 -8.96
N PRO A 85 11.92 15.42 -9.31
CA PRO A 85 12.29 14.99 -10.66
C PRO A 85 11.15 15.17 -11.67
N THR A 86 9.90 15.21 -11.21
CA THR A 86 8.70 15.27 -12.05
C THR A 86 8.17 16.70 -12.21
N PRO A 87 7.28 16.95 -13.19
CA PRO A 87 6.52 18.20 -13.26
C PRO A 87 5.77 18.49 -11.95
N PRO A 88 5.53 19.77 -11.59
CA PRO A 88 5.83 20.97 -12.38
C PRO A 88 7.27 21.49 -12.25
N LEU A 89 8.02 21.08 -11.22
CA LEU A 89 9.35 21.63 -10.94
C LEU A 89 10.45 21.04 -11.85
N LYS A 90 10.37 19.73 -12.15
CA LYS A 90 11.26 19.03 -13.10
C LYS A 90 12.76 19.30 -12.86
N LYS A 91 13.18 19.32 -11.60
CA LYS A 91 14.57 19.49 -11.14
C LYS A 91 15.35 18.18 -11.28
N VAL A 92 15.45 17.67 -12.50
CA VAL A 92 16.03 16.35 -12.81
C VAL A 92 17.48 16.27 -12.34
N ARG A 93 18.33 17.19 -12.76
CA ARG A 93 19.77 17.18 -12.44
C ARG A 93 20.04 17.24 -10.93
N GLU A 94 19.37 18.15 -10.21
CA GLU A 94 19.49 18.24 -8.74
C GLU A 94 19.07 16.91 -8.08
N SER A 95 17.99 16.30 -8.60
CA SER A 95 17.51 15.01 -8.09
C SER A 95 18.51 13.88 -8.37
N GLU A 96 19.17 13.86 -9.53
CA GLU A 96 20.24 12.90 -9.86
C GLU A 96 21.48 13.07 -8.98
N GLU A 97 21.85 14.32 -8.67
CA GLU A 97 22.97 14.63 -7.76
C GLU A 97 22.67 14.11 -6.34
N VAL A 98 21.44 14.31 -5.85
CA VAL A 98 20.98 13.73 -4.58
C VAL A 98 21.02 12.20 -4.62
N LEU A 99 20.44 11.56 -5.65
CA LEU A 99 20.46 10.10 -5.76
C LEU A 99 21.89 9.54 -5.83
N SER A 100 22.78 10.18 -6.59
CA SER A 100 24.19 9.79 -6.67
C SER A 100 24.88 9.85 -5.31
N GLY A 101 24.63 10.92 -4.54
CA GLY A 101 25.13 11.10 -3.19
C GLY A 101 24.62 10.01 -2.23
N LEU A 102 23.32 9.69 -2.27
CA LEU A 102 22.72 8.66 -1.44
C LEU A 102 23.24 7.25 -1.77
N VAL A 103 23.33 6.92 -3.07
CA VAL A 103 23.84 5.63 -3.53
C VAL A 103 25.32 5.45 -3.15
N GLY A 104 26.11 6.51 -3.26
CA GLY A 104 27.52 6.52 -2.85
C GLY A 104 27.68 6.41 -1.33
N LYS A 105 26.98 7.25 -0.57
CA LYS A 105 27.09 7.35 0.90
C LYS A 105 26.63 6.08 1.63
N TYR A 106 25.49 5.52 1.22
CA TYR A 106 24.86 4.40 1.94
C TYR A 106 25.07 3.04 1.25
N GLY A 107 25.66 3.02 0.05
CA GLY A 107 25.87 1.77 -0.68
C GLY A 107 24.58 1.13 -1.18
N VAL A 108 23.57 1.94 -1.54
CA VAL A 108 22.25 1.48 -2.02
C VAL A 108 22.39 0.44 -3.13
N ASN A 109 21.61 -0.65 -3.01
CA ASN A 109 21.60 -1.74 -3.97
C ASN A 109 20.28 -1.86 -4.73
N ALA A 110 19.19 -1.34 -4.17
CA ALA A 110 17.87 -1.39 -4.78
C ALA A 110 17.11 -0.08 -4.56
N ILE A 111 16.43 0.39 -5.60
CA ILE A 111 15.51 1.53 -5.54
C ILE A 111 14.08 1.00 -5.61
N VAL A 112 13.23 1.39 -4.67
CA VAL A 112 11.84 0.95 -4.60
C VAL A 112 10.94 2.15 -4.85
N ILE A 113 10.01 2.02 -5.78
CA ILE A 113 9.11 3.11 -6.19
C ILE A 113 7.68 2.72 -5.80
N GLY A 114 6.98 3.59 -5.09
CA GLY A 114 5.54 3.45 -4.84
C GLY A 114 4.75 3.50 -6.15
N ASN A 115 3.70 2.70 -6.28
CA ASN A 115 2.87 2.64 -7.49
C ASN A 115 1.76 3.71 -7.56
N GLY A 116 1.89 4.81 -6.83
CA GLY A 116 0.91 5.89 -6.77
C GLY A 116 1.00 6.93 -7.86
N THR A 117 0.59 8.14 -7.48
CA THR A 117 0.53 9.31 -8.36
C THR A 117 1.94 9.71 -8.79
N ALA A 118 2.16 9.94 -10.09
CA ALA A 118 3.47 10.24 -10.68
C ALA A 118 4.49 9.07 -10.65
N SER A 119 4.03 7.84 -10.36
CA SER A 119 4.91 6.66 -10.32
C SER A 119 5.58 6.37 -11.66
N ARG A 120 4.86 6.53 -12.77
CA ARG A 120 5.40 6.34 -14.13
C ARG A 120 6.51 7.33 -14.47
N GLU A 121 6.32 8.61 -14.19
CA GLU A 121 7.33 9.64 -14.43
C GLU A 121 8.55 9.46 -13.53
N THR A 122 8.32 9.04 -12.28
CA THR A 122 9.38 8.71 -11.33
C THR A 122 10.15 7.46 -11.77
N GLU A 123 9.47 6.45 -12.31
CA GLU A 123 10.08 5.24 -12.89
C GLU A 123 11.00 5.60 -14.06
N VAL A 124 10.54 6.43 -15.00
CA VAL A 124 11.37 6.88 -16.12
C VAL A 124 12.63 7.59 -15.62
N PHE A 125 12.47 8.51 -14.67
CA PHE A 125 13.59 9.21 -14.04
C PHE A 125 14.59 8.24 -13.37
N VAL A 126 14.10 7.31 -12.56
CA VAL A 126 14.95 6.33 -11.86
C VAL A 126 15.65 5.38 -12.84
N ALA A 127 14.95 4.94 -13.88
CA ALA A 127 15.51 4.07 -14.90
C ALA A 127 16.65 4.76 -15.66
N ASP A 128 16.48 6.03 -16.02
CA ASP A 128 17.50 6.82 -16.70
C ASP A 128 18.69 7.14 -15.77
N PHE A 129 18.43 7.43 -14.50
CA PHE A 129 19.47 7.56 -13.48
C PHE A 129 20.32 6.27 -13.34
N ILE A 130 19.69 5.10 -13.27
CA ILE A 130 20.44 3.82 -13.16
C ILE A 130 21.32 3.59 -14.39
N LYS A 131 20.80 3.88 -15.59
CA LYS A 131 21.57 3.76 -16.85
C LYS A 131 22.76 4.72 -16.88
N SER A 132 22.60 5.95 -16.38
CA SER A 132 23.66 6.96 -16.39
C SER A 132 24.72 6.71 -15.31
N TYR A 133 24.30 6.31 -14.11
CA TYR A 133 25.18 6.06 -12.96
C TYR A 133 26.03 4.80 -13.10
N LYS A 134 25.57 3.79 -13.87
CA LYS A 134 26.32 2.57 -14.26
C LYS A 134 26.92 1.76 -13.09
N LYS A 135 26.30 1.80 -11.90
CA LYS A 135 26.69 0.95 -10.77
C LYS A 135 26.25 -0.50 -11.02
N PRO A 136 27.17 -1.49 -11.04
CA PRO A 136 26.80 -2.89 -11.16
C PRO A 136 25.86 -3.33 -10.03
N GLY A 137 24.77 -4.02 -10.39
CA GLY A 137 23.83 -4.60 -9.44
C GLY A 137 22.85 -3.62 -8.79
N LEU A 138 22.84 -2.34 -9.19
CA LEU A 138 21.77 -1.41 -8.82
C LEU A 138 20.56 -1.66 -9.72
N SER A 139 19.42 -1.98 -9.12
CA SER A 139 18.16 -2.19 -9.82
C SER A 139 17.03 -1.41 -9.16
N TYR A 140 15.89 -1.30 -9.84
CA TYR A 140 14.66 -0.77 -9.25
C TYR A 140 13.52 -1.77 -9.32
N THR A 141 12.52 -1.57 -8.47
CA THR A 141 11.23 -2.25 -8.56
C THR A 141 10.10 -1.34 -8.12
N ILE A 142 8.89 -1.70 -8.49
CA ILE A 142 7.67 -1.00 -8.13
C ILE A 142 6.94 -1.82 -7.07
N VAL A 143 6.52 -1.17 -5.98
CA VAL A 143 5.73 -1.79 -4.92
C VAL A 143 4.41 -1.08 -4.76
N SER A 144 3.43 -1.80 -4.23
CA SER A 144 2.19 -1.18 -3.79
C SER A 144 2.50 -0.14 -2.72
N GLU A 145 1.93 1.07 -2.82
CA GLU A 145 1.92 2.06 -1.74
C GLU A 145 0.63 2.01 -0.91
N ALA A 146 -0.28 1.08 -1.23
CA ALA A 146 -1.59 1.04 -0.62
C ALA A 146 -1.49 0.95 0.91
N GLY A 147 -2.17 1.85 1.60
CA GLY A 147 -2.13 1.97 3.05
C GLY A 147 -0.88 2.66 3.63
N ALA A 148 0.11 3.08 2.83
CA ALA A 148 1.28 3.79 3.32
C ALA A 148 0.92 5.13 3.97
N SER A 149 -0.06 5.85 3.40
CA SER A 149 -0.60 7.10 3.96
C SER A 149 -1.34 6.89 5.29
N VAL A 150 -2.06 5.77 5.43
CA VAL A 150 -2.74 5.42 6.68
C VAL A 150 -1.74 5.01 7.75
N TYR A 151 -0.72 4.23 7.38
CA TYR A 151 0.39 3.92 8.27
C TYR A 151 1.08 5.20 8.74
N SER A 152 1.45 6.09 7.82
CA SER A 152 2.29 7.24 8.14
C SER A 152 1.63 8.28 9.06
N ALA A 153 0.29 8.35 9.01
CA ALA A 153 -0.54 9.14 9.93
C ALA A 153 -0.84 8.44 11.27
N SER A 154 -0.54 7.14 11.40
CA SER A 154 -0.89 6.33 12.57
C SER A 154 -0.08 6.69 13.83
N LYS A 155 -0.63 6.34 15.01
CA LYS A 155 0.10 6.44 16.28
C LYS A 155 1.33 5.54 16.32
N LEU A 156 1.28 4.39 15.63
CA LEU A 156 2.40 3.46 15.54
C LEU A 156 3.58 4.09 14.79
N ALA A 157 3.34 4.66 13.61
CA ALA A 157 4.39 5.30 12.83
C ALA A 157 4.97 6.54 13.55
N LYS A 158 4.13 7.30 14.27
CA LYS A 158 4.60 8.39 15.16
C LYS A 158 5.53 7.89 16.27
N LYS A 159 5.29 6.67 16.79
CA LYS A 159 6.14 6.05 17.81
C LYS A 159 7.44 5.51 17.21
N GLU A 160 7.39 4.90 16.02
CA GLU A 160 8.59 4.41 15.31
C GLU A 160 9.49 5.56 14.86
N PHE A 161 8.90 6.67 14.39
CA PHE A 161 9.61 7.78 13.76
C PHE A 161 9.09 9.14 14.25
N PRO A 162 9.34 9.51 15.53
CA PRO A 162 8.80 10.73 16.12
C PRO A 162 9.33 12.01 15.45
N GLY A 163 10.57 11.98 14.95
CA GLY A 163 11.22 13.13 14.30
C GLY A 163 10.95 13.28 12.79
N LEU A 164 10.32 12.30 12.16
CA LEU A 164 9.99 12.35 10.72
C LEU A 164 8.61 12.96 10.50
N ASP A 165 8.45 13.66 9.39
CA ASP A 165 7.14 14.12 8.95
C ASP A 165 6.24 12.96 8.47
N VAL A 166 4.96 13.26 8.25
CA VAL A 166 3.97 12.24 7.83
C VAL A 166 4.28 11.66 6.45
N SER A 167 4.89 12.42 5.56
CA SER A 167 5.21 11.99 4.20
C SER A 167 6.49 11.14 4.14
N GLU A 168 7.52 11.50 4.91
CA GLU A 168 8.76 10.74 5.06
C GLU A 168 8.51 9.35 5.64
N ARG A 169 7.63 9.25 6.65
CA ARG A 169 7.19 7.95 7.20
C ARG A 169 6.56 7.04 6.15
N GLY A 170 5.86 7.63 5.17
CA GLY A 170 5.28 6.92 4.04
C GLY A 170 6.37 6.28 3.16
N ALA A 171 7.38 7.07 2.81
CA ALA A 171 8.54 6.59 2.04
C ALA A 171 9.29 5.45 2.76
N VAL A 172 9.43 5.53 4.10
CA VAL A 172 10.04 4.45 4.90
C VAL A 172 9.22 3.16 4.81
N SER A 173 7.88 3.26 4.86
CA SER A 173 7.02 2.09 4.69
C SER A 173 7.18 1.47 3.31
N ILE A 174 7.22 2.28 2.26
CA ILE A 174 7.47 1.82 0.88
C ILE A 174 8.82 1.09 0.78
N ALA A 175 9.89 1.65 1.35
CA ALA A 175 11.19 1.01 1.36
C ALA A 175 11.18 -0.37 2.05
N ARG A 176 10.50 -0.48 3.20
CA ARG A 176 10.45 -1.71 4.00
C ARG A 176 9.61 -2.82 3.38
N ARG A 177 8.63 -2.49 2.54
CA ARG A 177 7.74 -3.47 1.89
C ARG A 177 8.49 -4.50 1.06
N ILE A 178 9.60 -4.14 0.41
CA ILE A 178 10.36 -5.13 -0.37
C ILE A 178 11.13 -6.10 0.52
N GLN A 179 11.58 -5.65 1.69
CA GLN A 179 12.44 -6.45 2.58
C GLN A 179 11.64 -7.49 3.35
N ASP A 180 10.45 -7.11 3.83
CA ASP A 180 9.49 -8.01 4.47
C ASP A 180 8.06 -7.47 4.28
N PRO A 181 7.39 -7.85 3.18
CA PRO A 181 6.04 -7.39 2.89
C PRO A 181 5.05 -7.72 4.02
N LEU A 182 5.16 -8.91 4.61
CA LEU A 182 4.27 -9.35 5.68
C LEU A 182 4.42 -8.45 6.91
N SER A 183 5.65 -8.31 7.41
CA SER A 183 5.92 -7.53 8.64
C SER A 183 5.59 -6.04 8.49
N GLU A 184 5.65 -5.49 7.27
CA GLU A 184 5.30 -4.10 7.02
C GLU A 184 3.78 -3.91 6.83
N LEU A 185 3.12 -4.77 6.04
CA LEU A 185 1.68 -4.65 5.76
C LEU A 185 0.79 -4.95 6.99
N VAL A 186 1.25 -5.77 7.95
CA VAL A 186 0.49 -6.03 9.19
C VAL A 186 0.44 -4.82 10.14
N LYS A 187 1.26 -3.79 9.90
CA LYS A 187 1.21 -2.51 10.65
C LYS A 187 0.06 -1.61 10.21
N ILE A 188 -0.55 -1.93 9.08
CA ILE A 188 -1.62 -1.17 8.43
C ILE A 188 -2.95 -1.76 8.85
N GLU A 189 -3.94 -0.89 9.04
CA GLU A 189 -5.31 -1.36 9.24
C GLU A 189 -5.77 -2.13 7.99
N PRO A 190 -6.29 -3.36 8.13
CA PRO A 190 -6.84 -4.20 7.06
C PRO A 190 -7.52 -3.47 5.88
N ARG A 191 -8.49 -2.60 6.16
CA ARG A 191 -9.27 -1.92 5.12
C ARG A 191 -8.47 -0.85 4.40
N ALA A 192 -7.40 -0.36 5.00
CA ALA A 192 -6.51 0.60 4.37
C ALA A 192 -5.50 -0.03 3.39
N VAL A 193 -5.32 -1.35 3.40
CA VAL A 193 -4.38 -2.04 2.49
C VAL A 193 -4.84 -2.00 1.02
N GLY A 194 -6.10 -1.67 0.74
CA GLY A 194 -6.54 -1.39 -0.65
C GLY A 194 -6.55 -2.64 -1.54
N VAL A 195 -7.28 -3.69 -1.13
CA VAL A 195 -7.25 -5.00 -1.81
C VAL A 195 -8.33 -5.19 -2.87
N GLY A 196 -9.15 -4.15 -3.08
CA GLY A 196 -10.17 -4.12 -4.12
C GLY A 196 -10.96 -2.80 -4.14
N GLN A 197 -11.62 -2.55 -5.28
CA GLN A 197 -12.24 -1.26 -5.62
C GLN A 197 -13.37 -0.84 -4.66
N TYR A 198 -14.25 -1.78 -4.26
CA TYR A 198 -15.43 -1.53 -3.44
C TYR A 198 -15.29 -2.03 -2.00
N GLN A 199 -14.05 -2.13 -1.51
CA GLN A 199 -13.78 -2.62 -0.15
C GLN A 199 -14.44 -1.78 0.95
N HIS A 200 -14.68 -0.50 0.69
CA HIS A 200 -15.30 0.42 1.65
C HIS A 200 -16.83 0.28 1.72
N ASP A 201 -17.44 -0.37 0.72
CA ASP A 201 -18.88 -0.60 0.65
C ASP A 201 -19.30 -1.88 1.40
N LEU A 202 -18.33 -2.70 1.82
CA LEU A 202 -18.58 -3.92 2.57
C LEU A 202 -18.78 -3.67 4.06
N SER A 203 -19.58 -4.54 4.68
CA SER A 203 -19.73 -4.61 6.13
C SER A 203 -18.37 -4.60 6.87
N PRO A 204 -18.13 -3.60 7.74
CA PRO A 204 -16.96 -3.49 8.62
C PRO A 204 -16.58 -4.78 9.36
N LYS A 205 -17.59 -5.49 9.86
CA LYS A 205 -17.40 -6.68 10.70
C LYS A 205 -16.93 -7.85 9.87
N HIS A 206 -17.53 -8.06 8.70
CA HIS A 206 -17.17 -9.16 7.81
C HIS A 206 -15.72 -9.00 7.34
N LEU A 207 -15.34 -7.82 6.85
CA LEU A 207 -13.98 -7.59 6.36
C LEU A 207 -12.91 -7.86 7.43
N ALA A 208 -13.12 -7.40 8.67
CA ALA A 208 -12.17 -7.60 9.76
C ALA A 208 -11.95 -9.08 10.13
N ILE A 209 -13.02 -9.89 10.18
CA ILE A 209 -12.93 -11.32 10.52
C ILE A 209 -12.07 -12.06 9.49
N TYR A 210 -12.32 -11.82 8.21
CA TYR A 210 -11.60 -12.51 7.15
C TYR A 210 -10.13 -12.09 7.06
N TYR A 211 -9.84 -10.80 7.21
CA TYR A 211 -8.46 -10.31 7.28
C TYR A 211 -7.68 -10.93 8.44
N LYS A 212 -8.29 -10.98 9.63
CA LYS A 212 -7.69 -11.63 10.79
C LYS A 212 -7.38 -13.09 10.49
N SER A 213 -8.31 -13.81 9.86
CA SER A 213 -8.08 -15.20 9.45
C SER A 213 -6.94 -15.36 8.44
N CYS A 214 -6.77 -14.42 7.51
CA CYS A 214 -5.69 -14.45 6.52
C CYS A 214 -4.32 -14.21 7.14
N ILE A 215 -4.23 -13.33 8.13
CA ILE A 215 -2.99 -13.00 8.86
C ILE A 215 -2.63 -14.12 9.84
N GLU A 216 -3.59 -14.62 10.62
CA GLU A 216 -3.36 -15.66 11.63
C GLU A 216 -2.88 -16.97 11.00
N ARG A 217 -3.43 -17.37 9.86
CA ARG A 217 -2.99 -18.57 9.11
C ARG A 217 -1.58 -18.45 8.52
N GLN A 218 -0.96 -17.28 8.58
CA GLN A 218 0.35 -17.01 8.00
C GLN A 218 1.41 -16.65 9.05
N ARG A 219 1.03 -16.50 10.32
CA ARG A 219 2.03 -16.43 11.38
C ARG A 219 2.71 -17.80 11.49
N PRO A 220 4.06 -17.87 11.52
CA PRO A 220 4.71 -19.10 11.92
C PRO A 220 4.22 -19.48 13.33
N PRO A 221 4.12 -20.79 13.64
CA PRO A 221 3.74 -21.23 14.99
C PRO A 221 4.66 -20.55 16.02
N PRO A 222 4.14 -20.17 17.19
CA PRO A 222 5.00 -19.73 18.28
C PRO A 222 5.99 -20.86 18.57
N TRP A 223 7.27 -20.50 18.61
CA TRP A 223 8.36 -21.39 19.01
C TRP A 223 8.17 -21.86 20.45
#